data_AF-V4R9V9-F1
#
_entry.id   AF-V4R9V9-F1
#
_cell.length_a   1.000
_cell.length_b   1.000
_cell.length_c   1.000
_cell.angle_alpha   90.00
_cell.angle_beta   90.00
_cell.angle_gamma   90.00
#
_symmetry.space_group_name_H-M   'P 1'
#
loop_
_entity.id
_entity.type
_entity.pdbx_description
1 polymer ?
#
loop_
_entity_poly.entity_id
_entity_poly.type
_entity_poly.pdbx_seq_one_letter_code
_entity_poly.pdbx_strand_id
1 'polypeptide(L)'
;MYIIPTILGALLACGIVSRILLFLMKNLPDDVIRLAIANGVTAVIGFVLGGFGAANGGPFEPAGGLIYPVVQIVVFGIDLLALKGRRAAKAAAKAEREKG
;
A
#
# COMPACT_ATOMS: atom_id res chain seq x y z
N MET A 1 -6.29 17.08 -18.85
CA MET A 1 -6.36 16.05 -17.79
C MET A 1 -4.95 15.78 -17.28
N TYR A 2 -4.64 16.16 -16.04
CA TYR A 2 -3.27 16.10 -15.49
C TYR A 2 -2.99 14.72 -14.84
N ILE A 3 -2.74 13.71 -15.67
CA ILE A 3 -2.63 12.29 -15.23
C ILE A 3 -1.47 12.08 -14.25
N ILE A 4 -0.30 12.68 -14.52
CA ILE A 4 0.91 12.49 -13.72
C ILE A 4 0.74 12.97 -12.26
N PRO A 5 0.33 14.22 -11.98
CA PRO A 5 0.16 14.67 -10.60
C PRO A 5 -0.95 13.90 -9.87
N THR A 6 -2.00 13.46 -10.56
CA THR A 6 -3.03 12.61 -9.94
C THR A 6 -2.46 11.25 -9.50
N ILE A 7 -1.65 10.61 -10.34
CA ILE A 7 -0.98 9.34 -9.99
C ILE A 7 -0.01 9.53 -8.81
N LEU A 8 0.78 10.61 -8.83
CA LEU A 8 1.72 10.90 -7.74
C LEU A 8 1.00 11.19 -6.42
N GLY A 9 -0.09 11.97 -6.46
CA GLY A 9 -0.93 12.23 -5.30
C GLY A 9 -1.58 10.97 -4.74
N ALA A 10 -2.09 10.10 -5.62
CA ALA A 10 -2.64 8.81 -5.24
C ALA A 10 -1.57 7.89 -4.63
N LEU A 11 -0.36 7.83 -5.20
CA LEU A 11 0.76 7.05 -4.66
C LEU A 11 1.12 7.50 -3.25
N LEU A 12 1.19 8.81 -3.02
CA LEU A 12 1.48 9.37 -1.72
C LEU A 12 0.38 9.02 -0.71
N ALA A 13 -0.89 9.22 -1.08
CA ALA A 13 -2.04 8.94 -0.21
C ALA A 13 -2.11 7.44 0.16
N CYS A 14 -2.06 6.55 -0.84
CA CYS A 14 -2.05 5.10 -0.66
C CYS A 14 -0.87 4.64 0.19
N GLY A 15 0.32 5.21 -0.04
CA GLY A 15 1.52 4.90 0.75
C GLY A 15 1.40 5.34 2.21
N ILE A 16 0.85 6.51 2.49
CA ILE A 16 0.65 6.99 3.86
C ILE A 16 -0.38 6.12 4.59
N VAL A 17 -1.54 5.87 3.97
CA VAL A 17 -2.61 5.06 4.57
C VAL A 17 -2.14 3.64 4.85
N SER A 18 -1.44 2.99 3.90
CA SER A 18 -0.92 1.64 4.13
C SER A 18 0.08 1.60 5.28
N ARG A 19 0.95 2.61 5.42
CA ARG A 19 1.91 2.71 6.54
C ARG A 19 1.22 2.90 7.89
N ILE A 20 0.19 3.75 7.96
CA ILE A 20 -0.61 3.93 9.18
C ILE A 20 -1.27 2.61 9.57
N LEU A 21 -1.89 1.91 8.61
CA LEU A 21 -2.53 0.62 8.88
C LEU A 21 -1.51 -0.43 9.35
N LEU A 22 -0.33 -0.50 8.73
CA LEU A 22 0.74 -1.39 9.17
C LEU A 22 1.22 -1.08 10.58
N PHE A 23 1.30 0.20 10.94
CA PHE A 23 1.65 0.63 12.30
C PHE A 23 0.59 0.22 13.32
N LEU A 24 -0.70 0.40 13.01
CA LEU A 24 -1.79 -0.03 13.88
C LEU A 24 -1.82 -1.55 14.06
N MET A 25 -1.44 -2.28 13.01
CA MET A 25 -1.38 -3.74 13.00
C MET A 25 -0.05 -4.34 13.49
N LYS A 26 0.79 -3.57 14.17
CA LYS A 26 2.13 -4.03 14.63
C LYS A 26 2.13 -5.32 15.45
N ASN A 27 1.02 -5.65 16.11
CA ASN A 27 0.86 -6.83 16.95
C ASN A 27 0.51 -8.11 16.18
N LEU A 28 0.25 -8.03 14.86
CA LEU A 28 -0.01 -9.21 14.05
C LEU A 28 1.28 -10.00 13.79
N PRO A 29 1.32 -11.32 14.05
CA PRO A 29 2.53 -12.14 13.97
C PRO A 29 2.96 -12.45 12.54
N ASP A 30 2.02 -12.48 11.59
CA ASP A 30 2.29 -12.77 10.18
C ASP A 30 2.45 -11.48 9.37
N ASP A 31 3.68 -11.19 8.97
CA ASP A 31 4.01 -10.02 8.15
C ASP A 31 3.33 -10.03 6.77
N VAL A 32 3.09 -11.20 6.16
CA VAL A 32 2.47 -11.31 4.83
C VAL A 32 0.98 -11.04 4.93
N ILE A 33 0.30 -11.67 5.89
CA ILE A 33 -1.12 -11.43 6.15
C ILE A 33 -1.33 -9.97 6.54
N ARG A 34 -0.46 -9.41 7.39
CA ARG A 34 -0.52 -7.99 7.77
C ARG A 34 -0.40 -7.06 6.56
N LEU A 35 0.53 -7.33 5.65
CA LEU A 35 0.68 -6.56 4.41
C LEU A 35 -0.55 -6.68 3.50
N ALA A 36 -1.09 -7.90 3.34
CA ALA A 36 -2.27 -8.15 2.52
C ALA A 36 -3.50 -7.41 3.06
N ILE A 37 -3.73 -7.44 4.37
CA ILE A 37 -4.83 -6.72 5.02
C ILE A 37 -4.63 -5.21 4.88
N ALA A 38 -3.43 -4.68 5.16
CA ALA A 38 -3.17 -3.24 5.06
C ALA A 38 -3.43 -2.71 3.65
N ASN A 39 -2.92 -3.41 2.64
CA ASN A 39 -3.06 -3.00 1.25
C ASN A 39 -4.48 -3.23 0.74
N GLY A 40 -5.14 -4.32 1.15
CA GLY A 40 -6.54 -4.59 0.82
C GLY A 40 -7.49 -3.54 1.38
N VAL A 41 -7.36 -3.19 2.66
CA VAL A 41 -8.14 -2.12 3.30
C VAL A 41 -7.84 -0.77 2.64
N THR A 42 -6.58 -0.47 2.33
CA THR A 42 -6.24 0.78 1.62
C THR A 42 -6.88 0.84 0.23
N ALA A 43 -6.90 -0.26 -0.52
CA ALA A 43 -7.57 -0.32 -1.82
C ALA A 43 -9.08 -0.05 -1.71
N VAL A 44 -9.73 -0.61 -0.68
CA VAL A 44 -11.16 -0.36 -0.41
C VAL A 44 -11.39 1.10 -0.07
N ILE A 45 -10.58 1.69 0.82
CA ILE A 45 -10.68 3.12 1.17
C ILE A 45 -10.53 3.99 -0.08
N GLY A 46 -9.51 3.73 -0.91
CA GLY A 46 -9.27 4.47 -2.13
C GLY A 46 -10.39 4.34 -3.16
N PHE A 47 -10.93 3.12 -3.34
CA PHE A 47 -12.08 2.88 -4.22
C PHE A 47 -13.32 3.63 -3.75
N VAL A 48 -13.61 3.60 -2.44
CA VAL A 48 -14.74 4.34 -1.84
C VAL A 48 -14.56 5.84 -2.02
N LEU A 49 -13.36 6.40 -1.75
CA LEU A 49 -13.10 7.82 -1.94
C LEU A 49 -13.28 8.27 -3.40
N GLY A 50 -12.81 7.46 -4.36
CA GLY A 50 -13.03 7.71 -5.78
C GLY A 50 -14.51 7.69 -6.15
N GLY A 51 -15.29 6.75 -5.59
CA GLY A 51 -16.74 6.67 -5.79
C GLY A 51 -17.52 7.83 -5.17
N PHE A 52 -17.18 8.23 -3.95
CA PHE A 52 -17.80 9.37 -3.26
C PHE A 52 -17.51 10.71 -3.96
N GLY A 53 -16.32 10.87 -4.55
CA GLY A 53 -15.99 12.04 -5.37
C GLY A 53 -16.95 12.23 -6.55
N ALA A 54 -17.36 11.13 -7.19
CA ALA A 54 -18.34 11.14 -8.28
C ALA A 54 -19.80 11.35 -7.78
N ALA A 55 -20.13 10.88 -6.57
CA ALA A 55 -21.47 11.03 -5.99
C ALA A 55 -21.79 12.46 -5.51
N ASN A 56 -20.77 13.22 -5.08
CA ASN A 56 -20.91 14.60 -4.59
C ASN A 56 -20.97 15.67 -5.70
N GLY A 57 -21.45 15.32 -6.89
CA GLY A 57 -21.54 16.24 -8.04
C GLY A 57 -20.20 16.51 -8.74
N GLY A 58 -19.14 15.79 -8.38
CA GLY A 58 -17.92 15.76 -9.18
C GLY A 58 -18.16 15.09 -10.54
N PRO A 59 -17.32 15.36 -11.55
CA PRO A 59 -17.45 14.69 -12.84
C PRO A 59 -17.43 13.18 -12.64
N PHE A 60 -18.42 12.48 -13.20
CA PHE A 60 -18.45 11.02 -13.18
C PHE A 60 -17.29 10.49 -14.02
N GLU A 61 -16.19 10.18 -13.35
CA GLU A 61 -14.96 9.71 -13.99
C GLU A 61 -14.67 8.29 -13.48
N PRO A 62 -15.14 7.24 -14.18
CA PRO A 62 -14.94 5.85 -13.74
C PRO A 62 -13.45 5.48 -13.62
N ALA A 63 -12.57 6.18 -14.34
CA ALA A 63 -11.12 6.08 -14.18
C ALA A 63 -10.62 6.59 -12.80
N GLY A 64 -11.30 7.56 -12.19
CA GLY A 64 -10.98 8.11 -10.86
C GLY A 64 -11.22 7.11 -9.72
N GLY A 65 -12.18 6.19 -9.88
CA GLY A 65 -12.40 5.09 -8.92
C GLY A 65 -11.35 3.97 -9.03
N LEU A 66 -10.78 3.77 -10.22
CA LEU A 66 -9.81 2.70 -10.50
C LEU A 66 -8.36 3.12 -10.28
N ILE A 67 -8.05 4.42 -10.25
CA ILE A 67 -6.69 4.91 -10.06
C ILE A 67 -6.09 4.46 -8.72
N TYR A 68 -6.89 4.49 -7.65
CA TYR A 68 -6.43 4.10 -6.31
C TYR A 68 -6.15 2.60 -6.19
N PRO A 69 -7.04 1.67 -6.64
CA PRO A 69 -6.70 0.25 -6.71
C PRO A 69 -5.45 -0.06 -7.53
N VAL A 70 -5.28 0.56 -8.71
CA VAL A 70 -4.12 0.32 -9.58
C VAL A 70 -2.83 0.80 -8.90
N VAL A 71 -2.86 1.99 -8.31
CA VAL A 71 -1.75 2.52 -7.52
C VAL A 71 -1.46 1.65 -6.30
N GLN A 72 -2.49 1.10 -5.66
CA GLN A 72 -2.32 0.23 -4.50
C GLN A 72 -1.58 -1.06 -4.84
N ILE A 73 -1.76 -1.61 -6.04
CA ILE A 73 -0.99 -2.78 -6.50
C ILE A 73 0.51 -2.46 -6.52
N VAL A 74 0.89 -1.25 -6.96
CA VAL A 74 2.29 -0.80 -6.97
C VAL A 74 2.82 -0.68 -5.55
N VAL A 75 2.07 -0.06 -4.63
CA VAL A 75 2.44 0.06 -3.21
C VAL A 75 2.61 -1.31 -2.57
N PHE A 76 1.69 -2.24 -2.85
CA PHE A 76 1.76 -3.60 -2.34
C PHE A 76 2.99 -4.35 -2.86
N GLY A 77 3.34 -4.18 -4.14
CA GLY A 77 4.57 -4.73 -4.72
C GLY A 77 5.83 -4.21 -4.02
N ILE A 78 5.90 -2.90 -3.76
CA ILE A 78 7.00 -2.28 -3.01
C ILE A 78 7.10 -2.87 -1.59
N ASP A 79 5.97 -3.05 -0.92
CA ASP A 79 5.90 -3.62 0.42
C ASP A 79 6.40 -5.08 0.49
N LEU A 80 6.04 -5.90 -0.52
CA LEU A 80 6.52 -7.27 -0.64
C LEU A 80 8.04 -7.33 -0.89
N LEU A 81 8.55 -6.46 -1.76
CA LEU A 81 10.00 -6.35 -2.00
C LEU A 81 10.75 -5.92 -0.73
N ALA A 82 10.21 -4.94 0.01
CA ALA A 82 10.78 -4.50 1.26
C ALA A 82 10.76 -5.62 2.33
N LEU A 83 9.69 -6.43 2.38
CA LEU A 83 9.62 -7.59 3.27
C LEU A 83 10.69 -8.64 2.92
N LYS A 84 10.85 -8.96 1.63
CA LYS A 84 11.90 -9.87 1.14
C LYS A 84 13.29 -9.37 1.54
N GLY A 85 13.57 -8.07 1.35
CA GLY A 85 14.83 -7.44 1.76
C GLY A 85 15.09 -7.55 3.26
N ARG A 86 14.09 -7.27 4.11
CA ARG A 86 14.21 -7.42 5.57
C ARG A 86 14.48 -8.87 6.00
N ARG A 87 13.83 -9.84 5.35
CA ARG A 87 14.06 -11.28 5.63
C ARG A 87 15.49 -11.70 5.25
N ALA A 88 15.98 -11.27 4.08
CA ALA A 88 17.34 -11.54 3.65
C ALA A 88 18.38 -10.93 4.60
N ALA A 89 18.19 -9.67 5.02
CA ALA A 89 19.07 -9.00 5.97
C ALA A 89 19.11 -9.71 7.34
N LYS A 90 17.96 -10.14 7.87
CA LYS A 90 17.90 -10.90 9.13
C LYS A 90 18.61 -12.26 9.02
N ALA A 91 18.47 -12.94 7.89
CA ALA A 91 19.15 -14.22 7.66
C ALA A 91 20.67 -14.06 7.58
N ALA A 92 21.15 -13.02 6.87
CA ALA A 92 22.58 -12.69 6.80
C ALA A 92 23.16 -12.38 8.19
N ALA A 93 22.48 -11.53 8.98
CA ALA A 93 22.91 -11.18 10.33
C ALA A 93 22.94 -12.40 11.28
N LYS A 94 22.02 -13.36 11.12
CA LYS A 94 22.05 -14.62 11.88
C LYS A 94 23.25 -15.47 11.51
N ALA A 95 23.55 -15.59 10.21
CA ALA A 95 24.68 -16.36 9.71
C ALA A 95 26.04 -15.80 10.15
N GLU A 96 26.18 -14.47 10.26
CA GLU A 96 27.39 -13.85 10.81
C GLU A 96 27.58 -14.15 12.31
N ARG A 97 26.50 -14.13 13.09
CA ARG A 97 26.54 -14.47 14.53
C ARG A 97 26.85 -15.93 14.82
N GLU A 98 26.56 -16.84 13.90
CA GLU A 98 26.86 -18.28 14.06
C GLU A 98 28.29 -18.63 13.61
N LYS A 99 28.98 -17.71 12.92
CA LYS A 99 30.36 -17.88 12.44
C LYS A 99 31.43 -17.20 13.29
N GLY A 100 31.06 -16.25 14.14
CA GLY A 100 31.95 -15.57 15.08
C GLY A 100 31.80 -16.11 16.49
#